data_AF-A0AAD2CGT8-F1
#
_entry.id   AF-A0AAD2CGT8-F1
#
_cell.length_a   1.000
_cell.length_b   1.000
_cell.length_c   1.000
_cell.angle_alpha   90.00
_cell.angle_beta   90.00
_cell.angle_gamma   90.00
#
_symmetry.space_group_name_H-M   'P 1'
#
loop_
_entity.id
_entity.type
_entity.pdbx_description
1 polymer ?
#
loop_
_entity_poly.entity_id
_entity_poly.type
_entity_poly.pdbx_seq_one_letter_code
_entity_poly.pdbx_strand_id
1 'polypeptide(L)'
;MFCCPPNKVSAQEEEEEEEETKEEAPPNKMAAHDDDEKEETEKEEITAIFNDDDNDDDDAPEPMTAELFRDRVRSLHEQFDANEDGHLNFSELAALQMATEGNTMTEDMYVMACKALDCNPHKGISIDALRLTYASEGADINKDYYKVFPDRKPKKKPKDKDHVYEVDGGAFDISD
;
A
#
# COMPACT_ATOMS: atom_id res chain seq x y z
N MET A 1 50.55 -29.76 16.79
CA MET A 1 49.18 -30.14 16.39
C MET A 1 48.46 -28.86 16.01
N PHE A 2 47.72 -28.91 14.90
CA PHE A 2 47.08 -27.82 14.14
C PHE A 2 47.95 -27.09 13.10
N CYS A 3 47.91 -27.70 11.91
CA CYS A 3 48.20 -27.17 10.59
C CYS A 3 47.07 -26.22 10.13
N CYS A 4 47.41 -25.13 9.43
CA CYS A 4 46.95 -24.79 8.08
C CYS A 4 47.42 -23.36 7.70
N PRO A 5 48.15 -23.17 6.59
CA PRO A 5 48.53 -21.86 6.08
C PRO A 5 47.37 -21.14 5.34
N PRO A 6 47.46 -19.81 5.13
CA PRO A 6 46.46 -19.03 4.41
C PRO A 6 46.44 -19.38 2.92
N ASN A 7 45.23 -19.63 2.41
CA ASN A 7 44.98 -19.94 1.01
C ASN A 7 45.11 -18.65 0.17
N LYS A 8 46.17 -18.56 -0.63
CA LYS A 8 46.28 -17.62 -1.75
C LYS A 8 45.85 -18.38 -3.00
N VAL A 9 44.74 -17.98 -3.60
CA VAL A 9 44.48 -18.22 -5.03
C VAL A 9 44.26 -16.86 -5.66
N SER A 10 45.20 -16.49 -6.51
CA SER A 10 45.14 -15.36 -7.42
C SER A 10 44.56 -15.81 -8.75
N ALA A 11 43.74 -14.93 -9.33
CA ALA A 11 43.57 -14.66 -10.77
C ALA A 11 43.04 -15.77 -11.70
N GLN A 12 41.96 -15.41 -12.41
CA GLN A 12 41.68 -15.56 -13.86
C GLN A 12 40.26 -14.98 -14.07
N GLU A 13 40.08 -13.74 -14.54
CA GLU A 13 40.08 -13.26 -15.94
C GLU A 13 39.11 -14.03 -16.86
N GLU A 14 38.12 -13.26 -17.35
CA GLU A 14 37.42 -13.34 -18.66
C GLU A 14 36.58 -14.62 -18.89
N GLU A 15 35.33 -14.56 -19.37
CA GLU A 15 34.95 -14.14 -20.71
C GLU A 15 33.53 -13.55 -20.76
N GLU A 16 33.40 -12.57 -21.65
CA GLU A 16 32.20 -11.97 -22.21
C GLU A 16 31.46 -12.99 -23.09
N GLU A 17 30.12 -13.00 -23.06
CA GLU A 17 29.34 -13.35 -24.25
C GLU A 17 28.24 -12.31 -24.42
N GLU A 18 28.53 -11.34 -25.29
CA GLU A 18 27.53 -10.56 -26.02
C GLU A 18 26.98 -11.45 -27.14
N GLU A 19 25.67 -11.66 -27.19
CA GLU A 19 25.00 -12.08 -28.44
C GLU A 19 24.11 -10.95 -28.94
N GLU A 20 24.71 -10.13 -29.81
CA GLU A 20 24.05 -9.19 -30.71
C GLU A 20 23.49 -9.97 -31.91
N THR A 21 22.18 -9.94 -32.13
CA THR A 21 21.61 -10.17 -33.47
C THR A 21 20.68 -9.03 -33.87
N LYS A 22 21.29 -8.09 -34.61
CA LYS A 22 20.79 -7.36 -35.78
C LYS A 22 19.27 -7.24 -36.00
N GLU A 23 18.80 -6.02 -35.81
CA GLU A 23 18.29 -5.11 -36.85
C GLU A 23 17.72 -5.76 -38.14
N GLU A 24 16.41 -5.62 -38.37
CA GLU A 24 15.85 -5.10 -39.62
C GLU A 24 14.46 -4.48 -39.37
N ALA A 25 14.34 -3.20 -39.71
CA ALA A 25 13.10 -2.41 -39.69
C ALA A 25 12.57 -2.24 -41.15
N PRO A 26 11.38 -1.65 -41.38
CA PRO A 26 10.28 -2.22 -42.18
C PRO A 26 10.20 -1.60 -43.60
N PRO A 27 9.23 -1.98 -44.48
CA PRO A 27 7.90 -1.33 -44.43
C PRO A 27 6.71 -2.11 -45.04
N ASN A 28 5.53 -1.49 -44.87
CA ASN A 28 4.25 -1.60 -45.60
C ASN A 28 3.15 -2.49 -45.00
N LYS A 29 2.13 -1.86 -44.40
CA LYS A 29 0.92 -1.27 -45.05
C LYS A 29 -0.03 -2.37 -45.54
N MET A 30 -1.19 -2.49 -44.89
CA MET A 30 -2.49 -2.21 -45.52
C MET A 30 -3.65 -2.44 -44.54
N ALA A 31 -4.51 -1.43 -44.48
CA ALA A 31 -5.98 -1.47 -44.36
C ALA A 31 -6.59 -2.13 -43.10
N ALA A 32 -7.16 -1.36 -42.18
CA ALA A 32 -8.51 -0.76 -42.24
C ALA A 32 -9.52 -1.61 -41.46
N HIS A 33 -9.77 -1.22 -40.22
CA HIS A 33 -11.10 -1.33 -39.62
C HIS A 33 -11.39 -0.01 -38.91
N ASP A 34 -12.19 0.80 -39.60
CA ASP A 34 -13.07 1.80 -39.04
C ASP A 34 -14.04 1.12 -38.08
N ASP A 35 -14.02 1.55 -36.82
CA ASP A 35 -15.14 1.64 -35.88
C ASP A 35 -14.62 2.64 -34.84
N ASP A 36 -14.81 3.95 -35.01
CA ASP A 36 -16.06 4.65 -34.70
C ASP A 36 -16.77 4.01 -33.50
N GLU A 37 -16.28 4.25 -32.29
CA GLU A 37 -17.17 4.90 -31.34
C GLU A 37 -16.41 5.63 -30.24
N LYS A 38 -16.90 6.85 -30.05
CA LYS A 38 -16.53 7.85 -29.08
C LYS A 38 -17.15 7.45 -27.74
N GLU A 39 -16.35 6.98 -26.79
CA GLU A 39 -16.78 6.95 -25.39
C GLU A 39 -15.93 7.93 -24.57
N GLU A 40 -16.29 9.21 -24.73
CA GLU A 40 -16.13 10.18 -23.67
C GLU A 40 -17.05 9.73 -22.53
N THR A 41 -16.56 8.89 -21.62
CA THR A 41 -17.32 8.61 -20.40
C THR A 41 -17.31 9.86 -19.55
N GLU A 42 -18.48 10.46 -19.53
CA GLU A 42 -18.86 11.71 -18.92
C GLU A 42 -18.45 11.74 -17.45
N LYS A 43 -17.88 12.88 -17.06
CA LYS A 43 -17.75 13.26 -15.66
C LYS A 43 -19.15 13.60 -15.16
N GLU A 44 -19.90 12.60 -14.73
CA GLU A 44 -21.16 12.83 -14.01
C GLU A 44 -20.84 13.25 -12.57
N GLU A 45 -20.71 14.57 -12.39
CA GLU A 45 -21.05 15.23 -11.13
C GLU A 45 -22.58 15.16 -10.94
N ILE A 46 -23.08 14.18 -10.18
CA ILE A 46 -24.39 14.18 -9.52
C ILE A 46 -24.44 12.92 -8.62
N THR A 47 -24.77 12.94 -7.35
CA THR A 47 -25.86 13.66 -6.69
C THR A 47 -25.52 13.98 -5.24
N ALA A 48 -25.89 15.19 -4.82
CA ALA A 48 -26.14 15.53 -3.43
C ALA A 48 -26.98 14.44 -2.74
N ILE A 49 -26.38 13.76 -1.77
CA ILE A 49 -27.12 13.05 -0.74
C ILE A 49 -27.20 14.01 0.45
N PHE A 50 -28.24 14.83 0.44
CA PHE A 50 -28.77 15.42 1.65
C PHE A 50 -29.32 14.27 2.50
N ASN A 51 -28.52 13.78 3.43
CA ASN A 51 -29.04 13.11 4.61
C ASN A 51 -29.09 14.17 5.71
N ASP A 52 -30.20 14.92 5.75
CA ASP A 52 -30.69 15.58 6.97
C ASP A 52 -31.15 14.49 7.95
N ASP A 53 -30.18 13.76 8.49
CA ASP A 53 -30.39 12.93 9.66
C ASP A 53 -29.37 13.42 10.69
N ASP A 54 -29.87 14.28 11.60
CA ASP A 54 -29.24 14.65 12.86
C ASP A 54 -28.94 13.39 13.69
N ASN A 55 -27.93 12.63 13.27
CA ASN A 55 -27.24 11.65 14.10
C ASN A 55 -25.87 12.23 14.39
N ASP A 56 -25.80 12.99 15.48
CA ASP A 56 -24.58 13.39 16.21
C ASP A 56 -23.83 12.16 16.79
N ASP A 57 -23.65 11.10 16.01
CA ASP A 57 -22.74 9.98 16.30
C ASP A 57 -21.47 10.14 15.46
N ASP A 58 -20.75 11.20 15.82
CA ASP A 58 -19.47 11.72 15.29
C ASP A 58 -18.27 10.77 15.59
N ASP A 59 -18.49 9.45 15.59
CA ASP A 59 -17.47 8.39 15.79
C ASP A 59 -17.70 7.15 14.90
N ALA A 60 -18.53 7.24 13.86
CA ALA A 60 -18.62 6.18 12.85
C ALA A 60 -17.37 6.25 11.95
N PRO A 61 -16.55 5.18 11.83
CA PRO A 61 -15.44 5.17 10.88
C PRO A 61 -16.04 5.34 9.49
N GLU A 62 -15.60 6.38 8.76
CA GLU A 62 -16.06 6.62 7.39
C GLU A 62 -16.03 5.31 6.59
N PRO A 63 -17.11 4.97 5.88
CA PRO A 63 -17.17 3.72 5.14
C PRO A 63 -15.99 3.69 4.17
N MET A 64 -15.19 2.63 4.19
CA MET A 64 -14.08 2.48 3.26
C MET A 64 -14.65 2.33 1.85
N THR A 65 -14.78 3.45 1.14
CA THR A 65 -15.17 3.44 -0.27
C THR A 65 -14.02 2.93 -1.12
N ALA A 66 -14.34 2.39 -2.30
CA ALA A 66 -13.31 1.97 -3.26
C ALA A 66 -12.39 3.14 -3.66
N GLU A 67 -12.90 4.37 -3.72
CA GLU A 67 -12.09 5.55 -4.01
C GLU A 67 -11.11 5.88 -2.87
N LEU A 68 -11.55 5.84 -1.62
CA LEU A 68 -10.67 6.05 -0.47
C LEU A 68 -9.60 4.97 -0.37
N PHE A 69 -9.94 3.71 -0.65
CA PHE A 69 -8.97 2.63 -0.73
C PHE A 69 -7.90 2.93 -1.79
N ARG A 70 -8.36 3.32 -2.98
CA ARG A 70 -7.51 3.65 -4.12
C ARG A 70 -6.55 4.81 -3.85
N ASP A 71 -7.02 5.85 -3.17
CA ASP A 71 -6.24 7.03 -2.81
C ASP A 71 -5.25 6.74 -1.68
N ARG A 72 -5.66 5.98 -0.65
CA ARG A 72 -4.76 5.60 0.45
C ARG A 72 -3.61 4.72 -0.03
N VAL A 73 -3.89 3.74 -0.90
CA VAL A 73 -2.83 2.91 -1.50
C VAL A 73 -1.90 3.77 -2.35
N ARG A 74 -2.43 4.73 -3.12
CA ARG A 74 -1.60 5.65 -3.91
C ARG A 74 -0.69 6.50 -3.03
N SER A 75 -1.24 7.14 -2.01
CA SER A 75 -0.46 7.95 -1.08
C SER A 75 0.60 7.13 -0.32
N LEU A 76 0.30 5.86 0.02
CA LEU A 76 1.30 4.97 0.58
C LEU A 76 2.39 4.68 -0.45
N HIS A 77 2.03 4.29 -1.66
CA HIS A 77 2.99 4.02 -2.73
C HIS A 77 3.93 5.21 -2.97
N GLU A 78 3.37 6.40 -3.19
CA GLU A 78 4.12 7.66 -3.40
C GLU A 78 5.06 8.01 -2.23
N GLN A 79 4.74 7.57 -1.01
CA GLN A 79 5.58 7.84 0.16
C GLN A 79 6.82 6.94 0.23
N PHE A 80 6.78 5.76 -0.38
CA PHE A 80 7.88 4.80 -0.38
C PHE A 80 8.62 4.72 -1.72
N ASP A 81 7.97 5.14 -2.82
CA ASP A 81 8.54 5.29 -4.16
C ASP A 81 9.47 6.51 -4.18
N ALA A 82 10.75 6.30 -3.79
CA ALA A 82 11.71 7.38 -3.64
C ALA A 82 12.29 7.84 -4.98
N ASN A 83 12.23 6.96 -5.99
CA ASN A 83 12.64 7.21 -7.36
C ASN A 83 11.50 7.73 -8.26
N GLU A 84 10.26 7.76 -7.77
CA GLU A 84 9.05 8.21 -8.48
C GLU A 84 8.86 7.49 -9.84
N ASP A 85 9.24 6.21 -9.90
CA ASP A 85 9.15 5.41 -11.13
C ASP A 85 7.83 4.62 -11.22
N GLY A 86 6.97 4.73 -10.19
CA GLY A 86 5.69 4.03 -10.12
C GLY A 86 5.81 2.54 -9.77
N HIS A 87 6.98 2.08 -9.33
CA HIS A 87 7.25 0.69 -8.96
C HIS A 87 8.10 0.60 -7.68
N LEU A 88 7.62 -0.16 -6.70
CA LEU A 88 8.38 -0.37 -5.47
C LEU A 88 9.44 -1.44 -5.68
N ASN A 89 10.72 -1.05 -5.59
CA ASN A 89 11.84 -1.98 -5.62
C ASN A 89 11.97 -2.75 -4.29
N PHE A 90 12.92 -3.71 -4.22
CA PHE A 90 13.13 -4.52 -3.00
C PHE A 90 13.35 -3.67 -1.74
N SER A 91 14.16 -2.61 -1.83
CA SER A 91 14.49 -1.77 -0.68
C SER A 91 13.28 -0.95 -0.21
N GLU A 92 12.49 -0.45 -1.14
CA GLU A 92 11.29 0.34 -0.86
C GLU A 92 10.16 -0.52 -0.31
N LEU A 93 9.94 -1.71 -0.90
CA LEU A 93 8.96 -2.65 -0.39
C LEU A 93 9.35 -3.19 0.98
N ALA A 94 10.65 -3.43 1.23
CA ALA A 94 11.13 -3.81 2.55
C ALA A 94 10.91 -2.68 3.58
N ALA A 95 11.08 -1.42 3.19
CA ALA A 95 10.79 -0.27 4.03
C ALA A 95 9.28 -0.14 4.32
N LEU A 96 8.42 -0.37 3.32
CA LEU A 96 6.97 -0.44 3.47
C LEU A 96 6.60 -1.52 4.50
N GLN A 97 7.09 -2.75 4.32
CA GLN A 97 6.79 -3.88 5.23
C GLN A 97 7.26 -3.60 6.66
N MET A 98 8.43 -2.98 6.80
CA MET A 98 8.94 -2.56 8.10
C MET A 98 8.05 -1.47 8.73
N ALA A 99 7.50 -0.56 7.93
CA ALA A 99 6.60 0.47 8.44
C ALA A 99 5.24 -0.13 8.85
N THR A 100 4.66 -1.05 8.09
CA THR A 100 3.31 -1.62 8.30
C THR A 100 3.29 -2.74 9.33
N GLU A 101 4.14 -3.75 9.18
CA GLU A 101 4.18 -4.93 10.06
C GLU A 101 5.31 -4.88 11.09
N GLY A 102 6.34 -4.05 10.85
CA GLY A 102 7.51 -4.02 11.73
C GLY A 102 8.49 -5.17 11.49
N ASN A 103 8.33 -5.91 10.38
CA ASN A 103 9.20 -7.03 10.04
C ASN A 103 10.05 -6.71 8.80
N THR A 104 11.26 -7.24 8.77
CA THR A 104 12.15 -7.15 7.60
C THR A 104 11.75 -8.20 6.58
N MET A 105 11.49 -7.78 5.34
CA MET A 105 11.28 -8.70 4.22
C MET A 105 12.63 -9.15 3.64
N THR A 106 12.81 -10.44 3.41
CA THR A 106 14.00 -10.97 2.71
C THR A 106 13.83 -10.93 1.20
N GLU A 107 14.95 -10.99 0.47
CA GLU A 107 14.93 -10.98 -1.00
C GLU A 107 14.17 -12.18 -1.57
N ASP A 108 14.28 -13.37 -0.94
CA ASP A 108 13.49 -14.54 -1.32
C ASP A 108 11.98 -14.30 -1.19
N MET A 109 11.54 -13.64 -0.11
CA MET A 109 10.12 -13.29 0.09
C MET A 109 9.64 -12.31 -0.98
N TYR A 110 10.46 -11.32 -1.31
CA TYR A 110 10.18 -10.37 -2.38
C TYR A 110 10.03 -11.06 -3.74
N VAL A 111 10.98 -11.94 -4.11
CA VAL A 111 10.91 -12.69 -5.36
C VAL A 111 9.66 -13.58 -5.41
N MET A 112 9.27 -14.18 -4.28
CA MET A 112 8.01 -14.94 -4.18
C MET A 112 6.78 -14.05 -4.37
N ALA A 113 6.75 -12.86 -3.77
CA ALA A 113 5.67 -11.89 -3.95
C ALA A 113 5.58 -11.42 -5.42
N CYS A 114 6.72 -11.10 -6.05
CA CYS A 114 6.76 -10.75 -7.47
C CYS A 114 6.23 -11.88 -8.37
N LYS A 115 6.59 -13.13 -8.09
CA LYS A 115 6.07 -14.30 -8.83
C LYS A 115 4.57 -14.49 -8.64
N ALA A 116 4.04 -14.25 -7.43
CA ALA A 116 2.61 -14.36 -7.16
C ALA A 116 1.78 -13.27 -7.88
N LEU A 117 2.37 -12.09 -8.08
CA LEU A 117 1.75 -10.93 -8.71
C LEU A 117 2.10 -10.80 -10.21
N ASP A 118 2.78 -11.80 -10.78
CA ASP A 118 3.26 -11.80 -12.18
C ASP A 118 4.08 -10.55 -12.55
N CYS A 119 4.91 -10.08 -11.61
CA CYS A 119 5.73 -8.87 -11.73
C CYS A 119 7.23 -9.21 -11.87
N ASN A 120 7.98 -8.34 -12.53
CA ASN A 120 9.43 -8.48 -12.66
C ASN A 120 10.14 -7.99 -11.38
N PRO A 121 10.93 -8.82 -10.69
CA PRO A 121 11.60 -8.42 -9.45
C PRO A 121 12.63 -7.31 -9.64
N HIS A 122 13.23 -7.20 -10.83
CA HIS A 122 14.15 -6.12 -11.18
C HIS A 122 13.46 -4.77 -11.42
N LYS A 123 12.18 -4.79 -11.77
CA LYS A 123 11.41 -3.57 -12.06
C LYS A 123 10.68 -3.06 -10.81
N GLY A 124 10.23 -3.96 -9.94
CA GLY A 124 9.45 -3.59 -8.76
C GLY A 124 7.99 -4.00 -8.87
N ILE A 125 7.27 -3.77 -7.77
CA ILE A 125 5.82 -3.99 -7.68
C ILE A 125 5.11 -2.69 -8.04
N SER A 126 4.23 -2.74 -9.02
CA SER A 126 3.42 -1.57 -9.40
C SER A 126 2.35 -1.27 -8.35
N ILE A 127 1.85 -0.04 -8.38
CA ILE A 127 0.71 0.37 -7.55
C ILE A 127 -0.52 -0.55 -7.67
N ASP A 128 -0.81 -1.07 -8.86
CA ASP A 128 -1.95 -1.95 -9.08
C ASP A 128 -1.73 -3.34 -8.47
N ALA A 129 -0.50 -3.85 -8.54
CA ALA A 129 -0.12 -5.08 -7.87
C ALA A 129 -0.18 -4.92 -6.33
N LEU A 130 0.27 -3.78 -5.80
CA LEU A 130 0.15 -3.46 -4.37
C LEU A 130 -1.32 -3.42 -3.93
N ARG A 131 -2.20 -2.78 -4.71
CA ARG A 131 -3.65 -2.78 -4.45
C ARG A 131 -4.22 -4.19 -4.41
N LEU A 132 -3.82 -5.04 -5.33
CA LEU A 132 -4.29 -6.41 -5.41
C LEU A 132 -3.87 -7.21 -4.17
N THR A 133 -2.64 -7.02 -3.67
CA THR A 133 -2.17 -7.63 -2.43
C THR A 133 -3.05 -7.25 -1.25
N TYR A 134 -3.30 -5.96 -1.03
CA TYR A 134 -4.20 -5.50 0.05
C TYR A 134 -5.62 -6.05 -0.09
N ALA A 135 -6.15 -6.10 -1.31
CA ALA A 135 -7.47 -6.65 -1.58
C ALA A 135 -7.54 -8.18 -1.35
N SER A 136 -6.44 -8.90 -1.59
CA SER A 136 -6.40 -10.38 -1.52
C SER A 136 -6.07 -10.90 -0.12
N GLU A 137 -5.14 -10.27 0.59
CA GLU A 137 -4.70 -10.69 1.93
C GLU A 137 -5.67 -10.23 3.04
N GLY A 138 -6.60 -9.33 2.71
CA GLY A 138 -7.51 -8.73 3.69
C GLY A 138 -6.77 -7.80 4.67
N ALA A 139 -5.65 -7.24 4.23
CA ALA A 139 -4.89 -6.28 5.02
C ALA A 139 -5.65 -4.95 5.12
N ASP A 140 -5.72 -4.40 6.32
CA ASP A 140 -6.41 -3.13 6.58
C ASP A 140 -5.55 -1.95 6.11
N ILE A 141 -5.71 -1.53 4.85
CA ILE A 141 -4.98 -0.37 4.30
C ILE A 141 -5.12 0.88 5.18
N ASN A 142 -6.26 1.05 5.86
CA ASN A 142 -6.49 2.18 6.76
C ASN A 142 -5.53 2.15 7.96
N LYS A 143 -5.34 0.97 8.55
CA LYS A 143 -4.46 0.76 9.69
C LYS A 143 -3.02 1.08 9.31
N ASP A 144 -2.59 0.60 8.15
CA ASP A 144 -1.24 0.82 7.64
C ASP A 144 -1.03 2.28 7.23
N TYR A 145 -2.01 2.88 6.57
CA TYR A 145 -1.99 4.30 6.23
C TYR A 145 -1.82 5.18 7.47
N TYR A 146 -2.60 4.97 8.52
CA TYR A 146 -2.45 5.73 9.76
C TYR A 146 -1.14 5.42 10.50
N LYS A 147 -0.54 4.25 10.30
CA LYS A 147 0.76 3.93 10.88
C LYS A 147 1.89 4.72 10.21
N VAL A 148 1.83 4.87 8.90
CA VAL A 148 2.80 5.65 8.10
C VAL A 148 2.54 7.16 8.22
N PHE A 149 1.28 7.58 8.29
CA PHE A 149 0.86 8.97 8.41
C PHE A 149 0.17 9.25 9.76
N PRO A 150 0.93 9.29 10.88
CA PRO A 150 0.34 9.49 12.21
C PRO A 150 -0.37 10.83 12.36
N ASP A 151 0.05 11.86 11.64
CA ASP A 151 -0.54 13.21 11.67
C ASP A 151 -1.94 13.27 11.06
N ARG A 152 -2.31 12.27 10.25
CA ARG A 152 -3.62 12.17 9.59
C ARG A 152 -4.61 11.32 10.38
N LYS A 153 -4.25 10.85 11.58
CA LYS A 153 -5.18 10.11 12.45
C LYS A 153 -6.32 11.03 12.89
N PRO A 154 -7.58 10.57 12.86
CA PRO A 154 -8.67 11.29 13.49
C PRO A 154 -8.31 11.46 14.97
N LYS A 155 -8.24 12.71 15.43
CA LYS A 155 -7.99 13.01 16.84
C LYS A 155 -9.18 12.49 17.62
N LYS A 156 -9.04 11.34 18.27
CA LYS A 156 -10.01 10.88 19.26
C LYS A 156 -10.17 12.03 20.25
N LYS A 157 -11.36 12.63 20.31
CA LYS A 157 -11.69 13.56 21.40
C LYS A 157 -11.42 12.77 22.69
N PRO A 158 -10.71 13.36 23.67
CA PRO A 158 -10.51 12.70 24.95
C PRO A 158 -11.90 12.28 25.44
N LYS A 159 -12.08 10.99 25.72
CA LYS A 159 -13.29 10.53 26.40
C LYS A 159 -13.28 11.24 27.75
N ASP A 160 -14.02 12.34 27.86
CA ASP A 160 -14.36 12.94 29.13
C ASP A 160 -14.96 11.79 29.94
N LYS A 161 -14.21 11.36 30.96
CA LYS A 161 -14.66 10.32 31.86
C LYS A 161 -15.88 10.91 32.53
N ASP A 162 -17.05 10.38 32.16
CA ASP A 162 -18.28 10.67 32.85
C ASP A 162 -18.03 10.60 34.35
N HIS A 163 -18.33 11.73 34.97
CA HIS A 163 -18.39 11.94 36.40
C HIS A 163 -19.35 10.89 36.98
N VAL A 164 -18.82 9.76 37.44
CA VAL A 164 -19.56 8.84 38.30
C VAL A 164 -19.72 9.58 39.63
N TYR A 165 -20.86 10.24 39.80
CA TYR A 165 -21.32 10.59 41.13
C TYR A 165 -21.74 9.27 41.78
N GLU A 166 -20.88 8.72 42.63
CA GLU A 166 -21.31 7.77 43.65
C GLU A 166 -22.30 8.54 44.54
N VAL A 167 -23.59 8.37 44.27
CA VAL A 167 -24.63 8.72 45.22
C VAL A 167 -24.63 7.60 46.25
N ASP A 168 -23.80 7.77 47.29
CA ASP A 168 -23.87 6.98 48.51
C ASP A 168 -25.29 7.07 49.07
N GLY A 169 -26.09 6.04 48.79
CA GLY A 169 -27.40 5.84 49.38
C GLY A 169 -27.26 5.39 50.83
N GLY A 170 -27.56 6.27 51.77
CA GLY A 170 -27.79 5.95 53.19
C GLY A 170 -27.42 7.13 54.08
N ALA A 171 -28.27 7.70 54.94
CA ALA A 171 -29.52 7.25 55.53
C ALA A 171 -30.42 8.47 55.78
N PHE A 172 -31.71 8.32 55.49
CA PHE A 172 -32.74 9.29 55.88
C PHE A 172 -33.31 8.82 57.23
N ASP A 173 -32.79 9.37 58.33
CA ASP A 173 -33.39 9.20 59.66
C ASP A 173 -34.64 10.09 59.75
N ILE A 174 -35.83 9.48 59.57
CA ILE A 174 -37.07 10.02 60.13
C ILE A 174 -37.36 9.18 61.37
N SER A 175 -37.11 9.76 62.53
CA SER A 175 -37.74 9.31 63.77
C SER A 175 -38.80 10.34 64.15
N ASP A 176 -40.03 9.84 64.25
CA ASP A 176 -41.27 10.53 64.65
C ASP A 176 -41.23 11.03 66.11
#